data_AF-A0A920B4U0-F1
#
_entry.id   AF-A0A920B4U0-F1
#
_cell.length_a   1.000
_cell.length_b   1.000
_cell.length_c   1.000
_cell.angle_alpha   90.00
_cell.angle_beta   90.00
_cell.angle_gamma   90.00
#
_symmetry.space_group_name_H-M   'P 1'
#
loop_
_entity.id
_entity.type
_entity.pdbx_description
1 polymer ?
#
loop_
_entity_poly.entity_id
_entity_poly.type
_entity_poly.pdbx_seq_one_letter_code
_entity_poly.pdbx_strand_id
1 'polypeptide(L)'
;MTYVVWVQVPPPVPKSTMDIKELKNTDKLSVEWLVTIPSSKINIELDKKYFELMNKVNLPGFRPGKVPKTIIKKRFGQNVVSEVLDKIINETLTNAVKEKKLKPSVQPKVEIKKYEEGNDLQFSASFQLMPDIPDYDLKKIIVEKSKLKISDKDIDNSLSQIAEKHERFTPLKTKRKTKIGDLVLFDYEGKIDKKKFNGSSGKDETVVLGSNKYIPGYEDQMVNLEIGEHKTIKVVFPDDYREKKIAGKKAEFSLEIKDIQERVKKIEIDDKLAEELGEKNLDELKKKIEENMNKDFENLCHF
;
A
#
# COMPACT_ATOMS: atom_id res chain seq x y z
N MET A 1 91.48 6.24 -35.13
CA MET A 1 90.93 6.46 -33.78
C MET A 1 89.47 6.82 -33.94
N THR A 2 88.59 5.82 -33.90
CA THR A 2 87.13 6.03 -33.91
C THR A 2 86.50 4.78 -33.32
N TYR A 3 86.08 4.90 -32.07
CA TYR A 3 85.43 3.84 -31.31
C TYR A 3 84.02 3.59 -31.89
N VAL A 4 83.72 2.34 -32.23
CA VAL A 4 82.35 1.90 -32.54
C VAL A 4 81.66 1.59 -31.22
N VAL A 5 80.79 2.51 -30.78
CA VAL A 5 79.96 2.35 -29.58
C VAL A 5 78.84 1.39 -29.92
N TRP A 6 78.86 0.20 -29.32
CA TRP A 6 77.72 -0.70 -29.30
C TRP A 6 76.65 -0.14 -28.36
N VAL A 7 75.61 0.47 -28.91
CA VAL A 7 74.42 0.85 -28.14
C VAL A 7 73.52 -0.37 -28.03
N GLN A 8 73.53 -1.00 -26.86
CA GLN A 8 72.59 -2.04 -26.47
C GLN A 8 71.18 -1.42 -26.44
N VAL A 9 70.32 -1.81 -27.39
CA VAL A 9 68.90 -1.45 -27.37
C VAL A 9 68.27 -2.15 -26.15
N PRO A 10 67.71 -1.41 -25.17
CA PRO A 10 67.06 -2.04 -24.03
C PRO A 10 65.83 -2.84 -24.48
N PRO A 11 65.52 -3.98 -23.84
CA PRO A 11 64.37 -4.79 -24.19
C PRO A 11 63.06 -3.98 -24.04
N PRO A 12 62.04 -4.24 -24.88
CA PRO A 12 60.79 -3.51 -24.85
C PRO A 12 60.10 -3.67 -23.49
N VAL A 13 59.79 -2.55 -22.84
CA VAL A 13 59.02 -2.49 -21.60
C VAL A 13 57.64 -3.13 -21.84
N PRO A 14 57.18 -4.09 -21.02
CA PRO A 14 55.86 -4.69 -21.20
C PRO A 14 54.78 -3.61 -21.07
N LYS A 15 53.91 -3.53 -22.08
CA LYS A 15 52.84 -2.54 -22.19
C LYS A 15 51.91 -2.62 -20.98
N SER A 16 51.92 -1.58 -20.16
CA SER A 16 50.98 -1.35 -19.06
C SER A 16 49.62 -0.86 -19.61
N THR A 17 48.94 -1.70 -20.38
CA THR A 17 47.59 -1.41 -20.90
C THR A 17 46.59 -2.30 -20.20
N MET A 18 45.56 -1.68 -19.61
CA MET A 18 44.39 -2.38 -19.09
C MET A 18 43.65 -3.00 -20.28
N ASP A 19 43.49 -4.32 -20.29
CA ASP A 19 42.82 -5.04 -21.37
C ASP A 19 41.40 -5.41 -20.93
N ILE A 20 40.41 -4.79 -21.58
CA ILE A 20 38.98 -5.11 -21.43
C ILE A 20 38.58 -5.95 -22.64
N LYS A 21 38.42 -7.25 -22.45
CA LYS A 21 37.90 -8.17 -23.47
C LYS A 21 36.41 -8.36 -23.27
N GLU A 22 35.62 -7.96 -24.25
CA GLU A 22 34.17 -8.20 -24.28
C GLU A 22 33.93 -9.61 -24.83
N LEU A 23 33.39 -10.51 -24.00
CA LEU A 23 33.42 -11.95 -24.29
C LEU A 23 32.15 -12.48 -24.93
N LYS A 24 30.97 -11.89 -24.67
CA LYS A 24 29.69 -12.35 -25.24
C LYS A 24 28.57 -11.33 -25.02
N ASN A 25 27.71 -11.23 -26.04
CA ASN A 25 26.41 -10.58 -25.96
C ASN A 25 25.36 -11.67 -26.21
N THR A 26 24.93 -12.36 -25.15
CA THR A 26 24.09 -13.57 -25.30
C THR A 26 22.64 -13.22 -25.67
N ASP A 27 22.15 -12.01 -25.31
CA ASP A 27 20.73 -11.60 -25.50
C ASP A 27 20.52 -10.13 -25.93
N LYS A 28 21.44 -9.53 -26.69
CA LYS A 28 21.50 -8.09 -27.08
C LYS A 28 21.65 -7.09 -25.92
N LEU A 29 21.07 -7.36 -24.75
CA LEU A 29 21.09 -6.51 -23.56
C LEU A 29 22.07 -6.98 -22.48
N SER A 30 22.46 -8.26 -22.48
CA SER A 30 23.38 -8.83 -21.51
C SER A 30 24.83 -8.69 -21.98
N VAL A 31 25.65 -7.98 -21.22
CA VAL A 31 27.07 -7.74 -21.54
C VAL A 31 27.96 -8.42 -20.49
N GLU A 32 28.94 -9.19 -20.97
CA GLU A 32 30.00 -9.77 -20.14
C GLU A 32 31.37 -9.23 -20.54
N TRP A 33 32.07 -8.63 -19.57
CA TRP A 33 33.45 -8.16 -19.70
C TRP A 33 34.41 -9.02 -18.90
N LEU A 34 35.55 -9.34 -19.49
CA LEU A 34 36.73 -9.85 -18.82
C LEU A 34 37.77 -8.73 -18.77
N VAL A 35 38.08 -8.25 -17.58
CA VAL A 35 39.02 -7.15 -17.37
C VAL A 35 40.28 -7.70 -16.71
N THR A 36 41.44 -7.35 -17.29
CA THR A 36 42.75 -7.64 -16.70
C THR A 36 43.39 -6.33 -16.24
N ILE A 37 43.71 -6.25 -14.94
CA ILE A 37 44.35 -5.08 -14.33
C ILE A 37 45.79 -5.44 -13.96
N PRO A 38 46.78 -4.66 -14.43
CA PRO A 38 48.18 -4.93 -14.13
C PRO A 38 48.50 -4.73 -12.64
N SER A 39 49.36 -5.57 -12.09
CA SER A 39 49.75 -5.54 -10.68
C SER A 39 50.39 -4.22 -10.25
N SER A 40 51.06 -3.51 -11.16
CA SER A 40 51.68 -2.21 -10.93
C SER A 40 50.67 -1.16 -10.41
N LYS A 41 49.46 -1.11 -10.98
CA LYS A 41 48.42 -0.16 -10.57
C LYS A 41 47.82 -0.53 -9.21
N ILE A 42 47.70 -1.83 -8.94
CA ILE A 42 47.20 -2.35 -7.67
C ILE A 42 48.19 -2.03 -6.54
N ASN A 43 49.47 -2.26 -6.77
CA ASN A 43 50.52 -2.02 -5.78
C ASN A 43 50.63 -0.53 -5.39
N ILE A 44 50.46 0.39 -6.35
CA ILE A 44 50.47 1.84 -6.08
C ILE A 44 49.31 2.23 -5.14
N GLU A 45 48.11 1.71 -5.38
CA GLU A 45 46.93 2.05 -4.58
C GLU A 45 46.95 1.36 -3.21
N LEU A 46 47.46 0.13 -3.13
CA LEU A 46 47.74 -0.57 -1.87
C LEU A 46 48.73 0.25 -1.02
N ASP A 47 49.82 0.72 -1.61
CA ASP A 47 50.82 1.51 -0.89
C ASP A 47 50.23 2.80 -0.31
N LYS A 48 49.43 3.54 -1.10
CA LYS A 48 48.69 4.72 -0.60
C LYS A 48 47.79 4.38 0.57
N LYS A 49 47.01 3.29 0.47
CA LYS A 49 46.09 2.88 1.54
C LYS A 49 46.84 2.46 2.81
N TYR A 50 47.98 1.78 2.67
CA TYR A 50 48.86 1.47 3.80
C TYR A 50 49.42 2.75 4.45
N PHE A 51 49.81 3.78 3.68
CA PHE A 51 50.24 5.08 4.22
C PHE A 51 49.11 5.80 4.95
N GLU A 52 47.88 5.78 4.44
CA GLU A 52 46.72 6.36 5.14
C GLU A 52 46.46 5.66 6.48
N LEU A 53 46.53 4.33 6.49
CA LEU A 53 46.32 3.53 7.69
C LEU A 53 47.45 3.71 8.71
N MET A 54 48.69 3.93 8.28
CA MET A 54 49.78 4.30 9.19
C MET A 54 49.47 5.55 10.02
N ASN A 55 48.78 6.52 9.43
CA ASN A 55 48.43 7.78 10.09
C ASN A 55 47.16 7.68 10.94
N LYS A 56 46.23 6.77 10.60
CA LYS A 56 44.92 6.63 11.27
C LYS A 56 44.89 5.56 12.36
N VAL A 57 45.70 4.50 12.26
CA VAL A 57 45.60 3.34 13.14
C VAL A 57 46.42 3.55 14.43
N ASN A 58 45.75 3.47 15.57
CA ASN A 58 46.40 3.42 16.89
C ASN A 58 46.70 1.96 17.25
N LEU A 59 48.00 1.59 17.24
CA LEU A 59 48.48 0.26 17.62
C LEU A 59 49.20 0.32 18.98
N PRO A 60 48.89 -0.57 19.93
CA PRO A 60 49.58 -0.60 21.22
C PRO A 60 51.08 -0.87 21.00
N GLY A 61 51.93 -0.04 21.61
CA GLY A 61 53.39 -0.11 21.45
C GLY A 61 54.00 0.79 20.37
N PHE A 62 53.17 1.47 19.55
CA PHE A 62 53.64 2.40 18.53
C PHE A 62 52.98 3.78 18.67
N ARG A 63 53.77 4.84 18.52
CA ARG A 63 53.23 6.20 18.46
C ARG A 63 52.38 6.36 17.19
N PRO A 64 51.18 6.99 17.28
CA PRO A 64 50.32 7.23 16.11
C PRO A 64 51.11 7.88 14.96
N GLY A 65 50.92 7.39 13.73
CA GLY A 65 51.63 7.88 12.54
C GLY A 65 53.04 7.31 12.30
N LYS A 66 53.58 6.49 13.22
CA LYS A 66 54.95 5.93 13.13
C LYS A 66 54.99 4.41 13.22
N VAL A 67 53.87 3.75 12.90
CA VAL A 67 53.80 2.29 12.82
C VAL A 67 54.53 1.82 11.54
N PRO A 68 55.47 0.85 11.63
CA PRO A 68 56.10 0.26 10.46
C PRO A 68 55.09 -0.42 9.51
N LYS A 69 55.28 -0.24 8.20
CA LYS A 69 54.45 -0.83 7.13
C LYS A 69 54.32 -2.36 7.25
N THR A 70 55.38 -3.04 7.70
CA THR A 70 55.41 -4.50 7.88
C THR A 70 54.39 -4.99 8.91
N ILE A 71 54.19 -4.25 9.99
CA ILE A 71 53.27 -4.62 11.07
C ILE A 71 51.82 -4.37 10.65
N ILE A 72 51.55 -3.28 9.93
CA ILE A 72 50.23 -2.99 9.37
C ILE A 72 49.85 -4.02 8.32
N LYS A 73 50.77 -4.36 7.41
CA LYS A 73 50.54 -5.40 6.40
C LYS A 73 50.22 -6.75 7.05
N LYS A 74 50.89 -7.10 8.15
CA LYS A 74 50.63 -8.35 8.87
C LYS A 74 49.26 -8.39 9.55
N ARG A 75 48.78 -7.27 10.11
CA ARG A 75 47.50 -7.23 10.84
C ARG A 75 46.29 -6.91 9.95
N PHE A 76 46.45 -6.05 8.96
CA PHE A 76 45.36 -5.52 8.13
C PHE A 76 45.50 -5.86 6.64
N GLY A 77 46.54 -6.61 6.25
CA GLY A 77 46.87 -6.87 4.84
C GLY A 77 45.70 -7.42 4.03
N GLN A 78 45.04 -8.47 4.51
CA GLN A 78 43.94 -9.12 3.79
C GLN A 78 42.73 -8.19 3.59
N ASN A 79 42.34 -7.45 4.63
CA ASN A 79 41.21 -6.52 4.56
C ASN A 79 41.51 -5.33 3.64
N VAL A 80 42.73 -4.79 3.70
CA VAL A 80 43.18 -3.69 2.85
C VAL A 80 43.25 -4.12 1.39
N VAL A 81 43.71 -5.34 1.13
CA VAL A 81 43.75 -5.90 -0.21
C VAL A 81 42.34 -6.01 -0.78
N SER A 82 41.39 -6.62 -0.06
CA SER A 82 40.00 -6.71 -0.53
C SER A 82 39.37 -5.34 -0.79
N GLU A 83 39.53 -4.37 0.13
CA GLU A 83 38.98 -3.03 -0.02
C GLU A 83 39.57 -2.28 -1.24
N VAL A 84 40.88 -2.40 -1.46
CA VAL A 84 41.56 -1.76 -2.59
C VAL A 84 41.17 -2.45 -3.91
N LEU A 85 41.03 -3.77 -3.92
CA LEU A 85 40.55 -4.50 -5.09
C LEU A 85 39.13 -4.07 -5.46
N ASP A 86 38.20 -4.03 -4.50
CA ASP A 86 36.83 -3.60 -4.72
C ASP A 86 36.77 -2.17 -5.25
N LYS A 87 37.57 -1.27 -4.67
CA LYS A 87 37.67 0.12 -5.15
C LYS A 87 38.17 0.19 -6.59
N ILE A 88 39.28 -0.50 -6.90
CA ILE A 88 39.87 -0.50 -8.25
C ILE A 88 38.91 -1.11 -9.27
N ILE A 89 38.22 -2.19 -8.92
CA ILE A 89 37.24 -2.83 -9.80
C ILE A 89 36.08 -1.89 -10.08
N ASN A 90 35.50 -1.28 -9.04
CA ASN A 90 34.39 -0.33 -9.19
C ASN A 90 34.76 0.90 -10.01
N GLU A 91 35.95 1.48 -9.78
CA GLU A 91 36.46 2.61 -10.57
C GLU A 91 36.67 2.22 -12.03
N THR A 92 37.30 1.07 -12.28
CA THR A 92 37.57 0.57 -13.64
C THR A 92 36.28 0.30 -14.39
N LEU A 93 35.29 -0.33 -13.75
CA LEU A 93 33.97 -0.56 -14.34
C LEU A 93 33.22 0.74 -14.60
N THR A 94 33.22 1.67 -13.65
CA THR A 94 32.56 2.97 -13.81
C THR A 94 33.15 3.75 -14.98
N ASN A 95 34.47 3.75 -15.12
CA ASN A 95 35.15 4.42 -16.24
C ASN A 95 34.86 3.72 -17.57
N ALA A 96 34.92 2.38 -17.61
CA ALA A 96 34.60 1.60 -18.82
C ALA A 96 33.15 1.79 -19.28
N VAL A 97 32.19 1.85 -18.35
CA VAL A 97 30.77 2.15 -18.62
C VAL A 97 30.62 3.57 -19.18
N LYS A 98 31.31 4.57 -18.60
CA LYS A 98 31.29 5.96 -19.07
C LYS A 98 31.90 6.12 -20.46
N GLU A 99 33.07 5.52 -20.71
CA GLU A 99 33.75 5.57 -22.01
C GLU A 99 32.90 4.95 -23.12
N LYS A 100 32.29 3.79 -22.84
CA LYS A 100 31.38 3.12 -23.79
C LYS A 100 29.95 3.70 -23.79
N LYS A 101 29.67 4.74 -23.00
CA LYS A 101 28.35 5.39 -22.84
C LYS A 101 27.21 4.39 -22.55
N LEU A 102 27.51 3.30 -21.84
CA LEU A 102 26.54 2.28 -21.51
C LEU A 102 25.70 2.72 -20.31
N LYS A 103 24.43 2.32 -20.30
CA LYS A 103 23.51 2.55 -19.17
C LYS A 103 23.13 1.20 -18.56
N PRO A 104 23.84 0.72 -17.53
CA PRO A 104 23.45 -0.50 -16.84
C PRO A 104 22.09 -0.31 -16.16
N SER A 105 21.18 -1.26 -16.32
CA SER A 105 19.87 -1.28 -15.64
C SER A 105 20.02 -1.68 -14.16
N VAL A 106 21.01 -2.51 -13.86
CA VAL A 106 21.31 -3.04 -12.52
C VAL A 106 22.79 -2.91 -12.23
N GLN A 107 23.16 -2.90 -10.94
CA GLN A 107 24.55 -2.96 -10.51
C GLN A 107 25.25 -4.20 -11.11
N PRO A 108 26.43 -4.06 -11.74
CA PRO A 108 27.14 -5.18 -12.34
C PRO A 108 27.52 -6.25 -11.31
N LYS A 109 27.29 -7.52 -11.66
CA LYS A 109 27.79 -8.65 -10.87
C LYS A 109 29.25 -8.91 -11.24
N VAL A 110 30.12 -8.81 -10.25
CA VAL A 110 31.57 -8.98 -10.38
C VAL A 110 31.99 -10.32 -9.81
N GLU A 111 32.78 -11.07 -10.57
CA GLU A 111 33.40 -12.32 -10.14
C GLU A 111 34.91 -12.28 -10.40
N ILE A 112 35.72 -12.36 -9.34
CA ILE A 112 37.19 -12.41 -9.45
C ILE A 112 37.57 -13.82 -9.90
N LYS A 113 38.22 -13.94 -11.06
CA LYS A 113 38.65 -15.23 -11.62
C LYS A 113 40.03 -15.64 -11.12
N LYS A 114 40.96 -14.68 -11.07
CA LYS A 114 42.34 -14.91 -10.60
C LYS A 114 42.86 -13.66 -9.91
N TYR A 115 43.37 -13.85 -8.70
CA TYR A 115 44.14 -12.85 -7.98
C TYR A 115 45.18 -13.53 -7.11
N GLU A 116 46.44 -13.16 -7.29
CA GLU A 116 47.55 -13.51 -6.41
C GLU A 116 48.32 -12.24 -6.09
N GLU A 117 48.81 -12.10 -4.86
CA GLU A 117 49.49 -10.89 -4.41
C GLU A 117 50.76 -10.66 -5.26
N GLY A 118 50.81 -9.51 -5.96
CA GLY A 118 51.91 -9.17 -6.87
C GLY A 118 51.69 -9.57 -8.34
N ASN A 119 50.65 -10.36 -8.62
CA ASN A 119 50.23 -10.73 -9.98
C ASN A 119 49.04 -9.90 -10.45
N ASP A 120 48.75 -9.99 -11.75
CA ASP A 120 47.64 -9.27 -12.37
C ASP A 120 46.29 -9.77 -11.87
N LEU A 121 45.34 -8.84 -11.70
CA LEU A 121 43.97 -9.16 -11.32
C LEU A 121 43.15 -9.44 -12.58
N GLN A 122 42.50 -10.60 -12.62
CA GLN A 122 41.51 -10.93 -13.66
C GLN A 122 40.14 -11.08 -13.01
N PHE A 123 39.18 -10.29 -13.46
CA PHE A 123 37.78 -10.40 -13.04
C PHE A 123 36.84 -10.37 -14.24
N SER A 124 35.68 -11.00 -14.08
CA SER A 124 34.55 -10.85 -14.98
C SER A 124 33.48 -9.95 -14.36
N ALA A 125 32.92 -9.06 -15.18
CA ALA A 125 31.75 -8.27 -14.82
C ALA A 125 30.62 -8.58 -15.80
N SER A 126 29.45 -8.90 -15.27
CA SER A 126 28.23 -9.16 -16.04
C SER A 126 27.15 -8.16 -15.64
N PHE A 127 26.50 -7.54 -16.63
CA PHE A 127 25.41 -6.59 -16.38
C PHE A 127 24.46 -6.51 -17.58
N GLN A 128 23.25 -6.04 -17.30
CA GLN A 128 22.23 -5.82 -18.32
C GLN A 128 22.17 -4.33 -18.67
N LEU A 129 22.10 -4.03 -19.96
CA LEU A 129 21.90 -2.69 -20.50
C LEU A 129 20.43 -2.32 -20.45
N MET A 130 20.15 -1.05 -20.13
CA MET A 130 18.84 -0.46 -20.36
C MET A 130 18.56 -0.46 -21.87
N PRO A 131 17.42 -0.99 -22.33
CA PRO A 131 17.06 -0.91 -23.74
C PRO A 131 16.85 0.55 -24.14
N ASP A 132 17.32 0.91 -25.33
CA ASP A 132 16.95 2.18 -25.95
C ASP A 132 15.50 2.07 -26.42
N ILE A 133 14.62 2.86 -25.78
CA ILE A 133 13.23 3.01 -26.20
C ILE A 133 13.24 4.03 -27.34
N PRO A 134 12.75 3.68 -28.55
CA PRO A 134 12.65 4.64 -29.64
C PRO A 134 11.66 5.75 -29.27
N ASP A 135 11.93 6.98 -29.72
CA ASP A 135 10.98 8.08 -29.58
C ASP A 135 9.68 7.73 -30.31
N TYR A 136 8.62 7.55 -29.54
CA TYR A 136 7.29 7.33 -30.07
C TYR A 136 6.55 8.67 -30.20
N ASP A 137 5.95 8.90 -31.36
CA ASP A 137 5.11 10.07 -31.57
C ASP A 137 3.77 9.88 -30.84
N LEU A 138 3.71 10.39 -29.62
CA LEU A 138 2.51 10.35 -28.78
C LEU A 138 1.30 11.04 -29.44
N LYS A 139 1.51 11.90 -30.45
CA LYS A 139 0.42 12.56 -31.19
C LYS A 139 -0.39 11.60 -32.06
N LYS A 140 0.17 10.43 -32.40
CA LYS A 140 -0.55 9.38 -33.13
C LYS A 140 -1.44 8.54 -32.23
N ILE A 141 -1.31 8.66 -30.91
CA ILE A 141 -2.14 7.94 -29.96
C ILE A 141 -3.43 8.74 -29.77
N ILE A 142 -4.53 8.19 -30.29
CA ILE A 142 -5.86 8.76 -30.10
C ILE A 142 -6.48 8.05 -28.90
N VAL A 143 -6.79 8.82 -27.85
CA VAL A 143 -7.50 8.32 -26.66
C VAL A 143 -8.91 8.89 -26.68
N GLU A 144 -9.91 8.01 -26.69
CA GLU A 144 -11.31 8.40 -26.59
C GLU A 144 -11.65 8.69 -25.12
N LYS A 145 -11.84 9.97 -24.79
CA LYS A 145 -12.35 10.37 -23.47
C LYS A 145 -13.86 10.43 -23.50
N SER A 146 -14.50 9.43 -22.90
CA SER A 146 -15.95 9.49 -22.62
C SER A 146 -16.24 10.66 -21.71
N LYS A 147 -17.18 11.53 -22.11
CA LYS A 147 -17.68 12.62 -21.28
C LYS A 147 -19.11 12.26 -20.88
N LEU A 148 -19.37 12.17 -19.58
CA LEU A 148 -20.73 12.10 -19.07
C LEU A 148 -21.37 13.47 -19.19
N LYS A 149 -22.60 13.51 -19.70
CA LYS A 149 -23.50 14.65 -19.52
C LYS A 149 -24.59 14.17 -18.58
N ILE A 150 -24.56 14.62 -17.32
CA ILE A 150 -25.63 14.36 -16.37
C ILE A 150 -26.84 15.18 -16.83
N SER A 151 -27.98 14.52 -17.04
CA SER A 151 -29.23 15.20 -17.34
C SER A 151 -30.01 15.46 -16.07
N ASP A 152 -30.88 16.48 -16.08
CA ASP A 152 -31.78 16.77 -14.94
C ASP A 152 -32.64 15.54 -14.58
N LYS A 153 -32.99 14.72 -15.58
CA LYS A 153 -33.73 13.46 -15.39
C LYS A 153 -32.94 12.45 -14.56
N ASP A 154 -31.62 12.39 -14.71
CA ASP A 154 -30.79 11.47 -13.93
C ASP A 154 -30.72 11.90 -12.45
N ILE A 155 -30.69 13.21 -12.21
CA ILE A 155 -30.76 13.80 -10.87
C ILE A 155 -32.13 13.51 -10.24
N ASP A 156 -33.23 13.74 -10.97
CA ASP A 156 -34.59 13.48 -10.46
C ASP A 156 -34.85 11.99 -10.20
N ASN A 157 -34.30 11.10 -11.04
CA ASN A 157 -34.34 9.66 -10.80
C ASN A 157 -33.57 9.29 -9.53
N SER A 158 -32.38 9.88 -9.34
CA SER A 158 -31.56 9.65 -8.15
C SER A 158 -32.26 10.15 -6.89
N LEU A 159 -32.87 11.33 -6.95
CA LEU A 159 -33.69 11.87 -5.85
C LEU A 159 -34.89 10.97 -5.54
N SER A 160 -35.56 10.45 -6.57
CA SER A 160 -36.69 9.54 -6.38
C SER A 160 -36.25 8.24 -5.70
N GLN A 161 -35.10 7.67 -6.09
CA GLN A 161 -34.54 6.49 -5.43
C GLN A 161 -34.12 6.76 -3.98
N ILE A 162 -33.56 7.94 -3.71
CA ILE A 162 -33.22 8.37 -2.34
C ILE A 162 -34.50 8.49 -1.51
N ALA A 163 -35.54 9.15 -2.04
CA ALA A 163 -36.82 9.31 -1.37
C ALA A 163 -37.56 7.98 -1.14
N GLU A 164 -37.47 7.02 -2.05
CA GLU A 164 -38.04 5.67 -1.89
C GLU A 164 -37.36 4.87 -0.78
N LYS A 165 -36.04 5.01 -0.67
CA LYS A 165 -35.23 4.33 0.35
C LYS A 165 -35.27 5.02 1.70
N HIS A 166 -35.52 6.33 1.72
CA HIS A 166 -35.67 7.08 2.95
C HIS A 166 -36.94 6.63 3.67
N GLU A 167 -36.86 6.44 4.98
CA GLU A 167 -38.00 6.02 5.80
C GLU A 167 -38.42 7.19 6.68
N ARG A 168 -39.58 7.78 6.39
CA ARG A 168 -40.19 8.83 7.21
C ARG A 168 -41.42 8.24 7.90
N PHE A 169 -41.61 8.58 9.17
CA PHE A 169 -42.76 8.15 9.97
C PHE A 169 -43.53 9.37 10.45
N THR A 170 -44.86 9.25 10.48
CA THR A 170 -45.75 10.30 11.00
C THR A 170 -46.70 9.74 12.05
N PRO A 171 -47.08 10.51 13.08
CA PRO A 171 -48.05 10.07 14.06
C PRO A 171 -49.36 9.63 13.40
N LEU A 172 -49.98 8.59 13.94
CA LEU A 172 -51.26 8.08 13.42
C LEU A 172 -52.34 9.17 13.41
N LYS A 173 -52.86 9.46 12.21
CA LYS A 173 -54.03 10.36 12.06
C LYS A 173 -55.34 9.72 12.56
N THR A 174 -55.39 8.39 12.61
CA THR A 174 -56.55 7.62 13.07
C THR A 174 -56.10 6.57 14.06
N LYS A 175 -56.82 6.43 15.19
CA LYS A 175 -56.53 5.40 16.20
C LYS A 175 -56.78 4.02 15.59
N ARG A 176 -55.70 3.30 15.28
CA ARG A 176 -55.73 1.93 14.76
C ARG A 176 -54.66 1.10 15.45
N LYS A 177 -54.83 -0.22 15.36
CA LYS A 177 -53.85 -1.19 15.86
C LYS A 177 -52.56 -1.17 15.03
N THR A 178 -51.46 -1.57 15.65
CA THR A 178 -50.14 -1.75 15.01
C THR A 178 -50.22 -2.74 13.85
N LYS A 179 -49.53 -2.41 12.75
CA LYS A 179 -49.36 -3.27 11.58
C LYS A 179 -47.89 -3.37 11.21
N ILE A 180 -47.54 -4.42 10.45
CA ILE A 180 -46.21 -4.56 9.86
C ILE A 180 -45.90 -3.31 9.04
N GLY A 181 -44.72 -2.71 9.26
CA GLY A 181 -44.25 -1.46 8.66
C GLY A 181 -44.50 -0.21 9.50
N ASP A 182 -45.22 -0.27 10.62
CA ASP A 182 -45.36 0.86 11.55
C ASP A 182 -44.13 0.98 12.46
N LEU A 183 -43.79 2.22 12.84
CA LEU A 183 -42.82 2.53 13.89
C LEU A 183 -43.55 2.60 15.22
N VAL A 184 -43.16 1.76 16.17
CA VAL A 184 -43.77 1.68 17.50
C VAL A 184 -42.78 2.20 18.53
N LEU A 185 -43.23 3.15 19.36
CA LEU A 185 -42.53 3.59 20.56
C LEU A 185 -43.07 2.79 21.76
N PHE A 186 -42.18 2.10 22.48
CA PHE A 186 -42.59 1.22 23.56
C PHE A 186 -41.55 1.12 24.68
N ASP A 187 -42.03 0.74 25.85
CA ASP A 187 -41.18 0.32 26.98
C ASP A 187 -41.23 -1.20 27.07
N TYR A 188 -40.13 -1.81 27.50
CA TYR A 188 -40.10 -3.25 27.72
C TYR A 188 -39.35 -3.65 28.99
N GLU A 189 -39.80 -4.75 29.59
CA GLU A 189 -39.14 -5.44 30.69
C GLU A 189 -39.17 -6.95 30.48
N GLY A 190 -38.01 -7.52 30.21
CA GLY A 190 -37.69 -8.93 29.99
C GLY A 190 -37.25 -9.64 31.26
N LYS A 191 -37.70 -10.88 31.40
CA LYS A 191 -37.34 -11.80 32.48
C LYS A 191 -37.10 -13.21 31.91
N ILE A 192 -36.05 -13.86 32.38
CA ILE A 192 -35.75 -15.29 32.12
C ILE A 192 -35.89 -16.01 33.46
N ASP A 193 -36.75 -17.03 33.53
CA ASP A 193 -37.01 -17.78 34.76
C ASP A 193 -37.32 -16.86 35.97
N LYS A 194 -38.13 -15.81 35.73
CA LYS A 194 -38.49 -14.75 36.70
C LYS A 194 -37.34 -13.87 37.20
N LYS A 195 -36.13 -13.98 36.63
CA LYS A 195 -34.98 -13.12 36.92
C LYS A 195 -34.75 -12.13 35.78
N LYS A 196 -34.48 -10.86 36.13
CA LYS A 196 -34.00 -9.86 35.18
C LYS A 196 -32.58 -10.23 34.72
N PHE A 197 -32.24 -9.89 33.49
CA PHE A 197 -30.90 -10.08 32.94
C PHE A 197 -30.35 -8.77 32.38
N ASN A 198 -29.08 -8.71 32.03
CA ASN A 198 -28.47 -7.47 31.57
C ASN A 198 -29.03 -7.09 30.19
N GLY A 199 -29.46 -5.83 30.02
CA GLY A 199 -30.15 -5.40 28.79
C GLY A 199 -31.60 -5.90 28.67
N SER A 200 -32.21 -6.38 29.76
CA SER A 200 -33.59 -6.87 29.73
C SER A 200 -34.62 -5.76 29.82
N SER A 201 -34.28 -4.49 29.92
CA SER A 201 -35.27 -3.41 29.95
C SER A 201 -34.84 -2.22 29.11
N GLY A 202 -35.78 -1.63 28.39
CA GLY A 202 -35.60 -0.39 27.62
C GLY A 202 -36.81 0.53 27.83
N LYS A 203 -36.57 1.83 27.81
CA LYS A 203 -37.61 2.87 27.89
C LYS A 203 -37.51 3.76 26.66
N ASP A 204 -38.66 4.16 26.13
CA ASP A 204 -38.81 5.02 24.95
C ASP A 204 -38.06 4.47 23.72
N GLU A 205 -38.12 3.14 23.56
CA GLU A 205 -37.46 2.42 22.47
C GLU A 205 -38.34 2.43 21.23
N THR A 206 -37.72 2.55 20.05
CA THR A 206 -38.44 2.61 18.78
C THR A 206 -38.08 1.43 17.88
N VAL A 207 -39.11 0.76 17.34
CA VAL A 207 -38.93 -0.36 16.40
C VAL A 207 -39.85 -0.22 15.20
N VAL A 208 -39.32 -0.46 14.00
CA VAL A 208 -40.14 -0.65 12.80
C VAL A 208 -40.54 -2.12 12.74
N LEU A 209 -41.84 -2.41 12.80
CA LEU A 209 -42.34 -3.78 12.77
C LEU A 209 -42.03 -4.44 11.43
N GLY A 210 -41.33 -5.57 11.44
CA GLY A 210 -40.88 -6.29 10.24
C GLY A 210 -39.45 -5.93 9.81
N SER A 211 -38.72 -5.16 10.61
CA SER A 211 -37.30 -4.85 10.36
C SER A 211 -36.36 -5.99 10.77
N ASN A 212 -36.86 -7.01 11.48
CA ASN A 212 -36.09 -8.15 12.00
C ASN A 212 -34.87 -7.70 12.82
N LYS A 213 -34.97 -6.56 13.50
CA LYS A 213 -33.91 -6.05 14.39
C LYS A 213 -33.90 -6.82 15.71
N TYR A 214 -35.05 -7.34 16.14
CA TYR A 214 -35.20 -8.13 17.35
C TYR A 214 -35.20 -9.63 17.06
N ILE A 215 -35.29 -10.43 18.13
CA ILE A 215 -35.34 -11.88 18.08
C ILE A 215 -36.57 -12.33 17.26
N PRO A 216 -36.45 -13.38 16.42
CA PRO A 216 -37.58 -13.91 15.68
C PRO A 216 -38.80 -14.20 16.57
N GLY A 217 -39.98 -13.78 16.12
CA GLY A 217 -41.24 -13.91 16.87
C GLY A 217 -41.48 -12.82 17.93
N TYR A 218 -40.54 -11.89 18.14
CA TYR A 218 -40.76 -10.72 19.00
C TYR A 218 -41.66 -9.68 18.31
N GLU A 219 -41.25 -9.22 17.12
CA GLU A 219 -41.98 -8.20 16.34
C GLU A 219 -43.36 -8.70 15.90
N ASP A 220 -43.50 -9.99 15.58
CA ASP A 220 -44.78 -10.58 15.17
C ASP A 220 -45.85 -10.52 16.26
N GLN A 221 -45.44 -10.65 17.53
CA GLN A 221 -46.36 -10.56 18.67
C GLN A 221 -46.72 -9.11 19.03
N MET A 222 -46.00 -8.12 18.47
CA MET A 222 -46.30 -6.70 18.63
C MET A 222 -47.32 -6.19 17.60
N VAL A 223 -47.74 -7.01 16.66
CA VAL A 223 -48.80 -6.70 15.69
C VAL A 223 -50.19 -6.78 16.36
N ASN A 224 -51.11 -5.93 15.91
CA ASN A 224 -52.50 -5.82 16.40
C ASN A 224 -52.65 -5.29 17.85
N LEU A 225 -51.76 -4.40 18.29
CA LEU A 225 -51.82 -3.76 19.60
C LEU A 225 -52.22 -2.28 19.50
N GLU A 226 -52.84 -1.77 20.56
CA GLU A 226 -53.28 -0.38 20.69
C GLU A 226 -52.30 0.46 21.53
N ILE A 227 -52.37 1.78 21.38
CA ILE A 227 -51.61 2.73 22.21
C ILE A 227 -52.07 2.60 23.66
N GLY A 228 -51.14 2.44 24.59
CA GLY A 228 -51.37 2.20 26.02
C GLY A 228 -51.66 0.74 26.37
N GLU A 229 -51.61 -0.19 25.41
CA GLU A 229 -51.82 -1.61 25.67
C GLU A 229 -50.57 -2.25 26.28
N HIS A 230 -50.76 -3.01 27.35
CA HIS A 230 -49.73 -3.83 27.96
C HIS A 230 -49.84 -5.27 27.46
N LYS A 231 -48.75 -5.82 26.93
CA LYS A 231 -48.72 -7.21 26.48
C LYS A 231 -47.47 -7.93 26.95
N THR A 232 -47.64 -9.12 27.49
CA THR A 232 -46.52 -10.02 27.78
C THR A 232 -46.32 -10.97 26.60
N ILE A 233 -45.17 -10.88 25.96
CA ILE A 233 -44.77 -11.74 24.85
C ILE A 233 -43.75 -12.78 25.33
N LYS A 234 -43.81 -13.97 24.73
CA LYS A 234 -42.90 -15.08 25.05
C LYS A 234 -42.08 -15.42 23.83
N VAL A 235 -40.77 -15.35 23.96
CA VAL A 235 -39.83 -15.62 22.87
C VAL A 235 -38.72 -16.56 23.34
N VAL A 236 -38.16 -17.30 22.39
CA VAL A 236 -37.00 -18.17 22.61
C VAL A 236 -35.81 -17.49 21.96
N PHE A 237 -34.73 -17.30 22.72
CA PHE A 237 -33.48 -16.82 22.14
C PHE A 237 -32.89 -17.87 21.20
N PRO A 238 -32.40 -17.50 20.00
CA PRO A 238 -31.72 -18.42 19.12
C PRO A 238 -30.49 -19.06 19.79
N ASP A 239 -30.12 -20.26 19.35
CA ASP A 239 -28.95 -20.96 19.89
C ASP A 239 -27.63 -20.22 19.59
N ASP A 240 -27.58 -19.43 18.51
CA ASP A 240 -26.44 -18.62 18.08
C ASP A 240 -26.50 -17.16 18.59
N TYR A 241 -27.14 -16.93 19.75
CA TYR A 241 -27.21 -15.58 20.30
C TYR A 241 -25.86 -15.13 20.88
N ARG A 242 -25.52 -13.85 20.66
CA ARG A 242 -24.22 -13.25 21.06
C ARG A 242 -23.85 -13.52 22.53
N GLU A 243 -24.84 -13.58 23.41
CA GLU A 243 -24.65 -13.90 24.82
C GLU A 243 -25.01 -15.36 25.12
N LYS A 244 -23.99 -16.21 25.28
CA LYS A 244 -24.12 -17.65 25.57
C LYS A 244 -24.93 -17.97 26.84
N LYS A 245 -25.07 -17.02 27.76
CA LYS A 245 -25.83 -17.21 29.01
C LYS A 245 -27.35 -17.24 28.81
N ILE A 246 -27.83 -16.67 27.70
CA ILE A 246 -29.26 -16.54 27.38
C ILE A 246 -29.66 -17.22 26.07
N ALA A 247 -28.69 -17.65 25.26
CA ALA A 247 -28.92 -18.50 24.08
C ALA A 247 -29.76 -19.75 24.42
N GLY A 248 -30.76 -20.05 23.58
CA GLY A 248 -31.68 -21.17 23.76
C GLY A 248 -32.69 -21.05 24.91
N LYS A 249 -32.66 -19.97 25.71
CA LYS A 249 -33.56 -19.79 26.84
C LYS A 249 -34.87 -19.13 26.44
N LYS A 250 -35.92 -19.45 27.20
CA LYS A 250 -37.24 -18.79 27.11
C LYS A 250 -37.22 -17.52 27.94
N ALA A 251 -37.64 -16.42 27.33
CA ALA A 251 -37.82 -15.15 28.01
C ALA A 251 -39.25 -14.63 27.84
N GLU A 252 -39.74 -13.98 28.89
CA GLU A 252 -41.01 -13.26 28.90
C GLU A 252 -40.70 -11.76 28.93
N PHE A 253 -41.18 -11.02 27.93
CA PHE A 253 -41.05 -9.57 27.87
C PHE A 253 -42.42 -8.93 28.06
N SER A 254 -42.56 -8.09 29.08
CA SER A 254 -43.72 -7.22 29.23
C SER A 254 -43.46 -5.94 28.46
N LEU A 255 -44.33 -5.65 27.50
CA LEU A 255 -44.29 -4.48 26.63
C LEU A 255 -45.41 -3.52 26.99
N GLU A 256 -45.13 -2.23 26.86
CA GLU A 256 -46.11 -1.15 26.95
C GLU A 256 -45.95 -0.24 25.73
N ILE A 257 -46.99 -0.12 24.90
CA ILE A 257 -46.95 0.75 23.72
C ILE A 257 -47.29 2.18 24.13
N LYS A 258 -46.39 3.12 23.84
CA LYS A 258 -46.56 4.55 24.12
C LYS A 258 -47.07 5.33 22.92
N ASP A 259 -46.52 5.06 21.74
CA ASP A 259 -46.90 5.74 20.51
C ASP A 259 -46.78 4.80 19.30
N ILE A 260 -47.58 5.06 18.27
CA ILE A 260 -47.53 4.35 17.00
C ILE A 260 -47.50 5.41 15.89
N GLN A 261 -46.50 5.29 15.02
CA GLN A 261 -46.32 6.13 13.85
C GLN A 261 -46.42 5.28 12.59
N GLU A 262 -47.14 5.79 11.60
CA GLU A 262 -47.27 5.12 10.31
C GLU A 262 -46.16 5.53 9.35
N ARG A 263 -45.67 4.57 8.56
CA ARG A 263 -44.72 4.84 7.49
C ARG A 263 -45.36 5.71 6.42
N VAL A 264 -44.69 6.82 6.10
CA VAL A 264 -45.07 7.69 4.99
C VAL A 264 -44.80 6.93 3.69
N LYS A 265 -45.87 6.55 2.98
CA LYS A 265 -45.76 5.75 1.74
C LYS A 265 -45.11 6.48 0.57
N LYS A 266 -45.17 7.81 0.57
CA LYS A 266 -44.54 8.67 -0.43
C LYS A 266 -43.90 9.83 0.28
N ILE A 267 -42.58 9.80 0.35
CA ILE A 267 -41.82 10.96 0.80
C ILE A 267 -41.80 11.94 -0.36
N GLU A 268 -42.39 13.11 -0.14
CA GLU A 268 -42.29 14.20 -1.09
C GLU A 268 -40.83 14.67 -1.12
N ILE A 269 -40.32 14.90 -2.33
CA ILE A 269 -38.98 15.45 -2.50
C ILE A 269 -39.09 16.95 -2.20
N ASP A 270 -38.93 17.29 -0.92
CA ASP A 270 -39.06 18.64 -0.37
C ASP A 270 -37.79 19.06 0.38
N ASP A 271 -37.73 20.30 0.84
CA ASP A 271 -36.59 20.80 1.62
C ASP A 271 -36.40 20.02 2.93
N LYS A 272 -37.46 19.41 3.47
CA LYS A 272 -37.34 18.55 4.67
C LYS A 272 -36.54 17.28 4.39
N LEU A 273 -36.68 16.69 3.20
CA LEU A 273 -35.85 15.55 2.80
C LEU A 273 -34.38 15.98 2.68
N ALA A 274 -34.11 17.19 2.18
CA ALA A 274 -32.76 17.72 2.14
C ALA A 274 -32.18 17.90 3.55
N GLU A 275 -32.94 18.48 4.48
CA GLU A 275 -32.55 18.65 5.88
C GLU A 275 -32.27 17.31 6.58
N GLU A 276 -33.12 16.30 6.37
CA GLU A 276 -32.94 14.94 6.91
C GLU A 276 -31.65 14.27 6.38
N LEU A 277 -31.24 14.60 5.15
CA LEU A 277 -30.01 14.13 4.53
C LEU A 277 -28.77 14.99 4.85
N GLY A 278 -28.95 16.06 5.62
CA GLY A 278 -27.88 16.96 6.07
C GLY A 278 -27.58 18.15 5.16
N GLU A 279 -28.47 18.48 4.23
CA GLU A 279 -28.39 19.64 3.33
C GLU A 279 -29.41 20.73 3.72
N LYS A 280 -29.23 21.99 3.31
CA LYS A 280 -30.14 23.06 3.74
C LYS A 280 -31.43 23.11 2.94
N ASN A 281 -31.34 22.82 1.64
CA ASN A 281 -32.47 22.92 0.70
C ASN A 281 -32.33 21.86 -0.41
N LEU A 282 -33.42 21.63 -1.13
CA LEU A 282 -33.49 20.69 -2.26
C LEU A 282 -32.50 21.02 -3.39
N ASP A 283 -32.25 22.31 -3.65
CA ASP A 283 -31.28 22.75 -4.66
C ASP A 283 -29.83 22.40 -4.29
N GLU A 284 -29.48 22.45 -2.99
CA GLU A 284 -28.15 22.03 -2.52
C GLU A 284 -28.00 20.51 -2.63
N LEU A 285 -29.05 19.77 -2.28
CA LEU A 285 -29.08 18.31 -2.45
C LEU A 285 -28.92 17.91 -3.92
N LYS A 286 -29.59 18.59 -4.85
CA LYS A 286 -29.43 18.38 -6.31
C LYS A 286 -28.00 18.57 -6.77
N LYS A 287 -27.36 19.68 -6.38
CA LYS A 287 -25.96 19.96 -6.71
C LYS A 287 -25.03 18.90 -6.15
N LYS A 288 -25.24 18.48 -4.91
CA LYS A 288 -24.42 17.45 -4.28
C LYS A 288 -24.56 16.09 -4.97
N ILE A 289 -25.76 15.72 -5.41
CA ILE A 289 -25.99 14.52 -6.20
C ILE A 289 -25.25 14.61 -7.53
N GLU A 290 -25.36 15.74 -8.23
CA GLU A 290 -24.64 15.97 -9.49
C GLU A 290 -23.11 15.89 -9.29
N GLU A 291 -22.57 16.50 -8.25
CA GLU A 291 -21.16 16.41 -7.89
C GLU A 291 -20.72 14.98 -7.59
N ASN A 292 -21.52 14.22 -6.86
CA ASN A 292 -21.22 12.81 -6.55
C ASN A 292 -21.24 11.95 -7.81
N MET A 293 -22.24 12.13 -8.69
CA MET A 293 -22.31 11.42 -9.96
C MET A 293 -21.11 11.74 -10.87
N ASN A 294 -20.65 13.00 -10.88
CA ASN A 294 -19.44 13.38 -11.60
C ASN A 294 -18.20 12.73 -11.00
N LYS A 295 -18.04 12.74 -9.66
CA LYS A 295 -16.92 12.08 -8.98
C LYS A 295 -16.90 10.57 -9.23
N ASP A 296 -18.05 9.91 -9.18
CA ASP A 296 -18.17 8.49 -9.46
C ASP A 296 -17.78 8.19 -10.92
N PHE A 297 -18.19 9.04 -11.87
CA PHE A 297 -17.78 8.91 -13.26
C PHE A 297 -16.28 9.16 -13.47
N GLU A 298 -15.71 10.17 -12.81
CA GLU A 298 -14.27 10.45 -12.85
C GLU A 298 -13.46 9.27 -12.29
N ASN A 299 -13.90 8.68 -11.18
CA ASN A 299 -13.28 7.50 -10.60
C ASN A 299 -13.35 6.29 -11.54
N LEU A 300 -14.48 6.08 -12.23
CA LEU A 300 -14.65 5.00 -13.20
C LEU A 300 -13.87 5.21 -14.49
N CYS A 301 -13.64 6.47 -14.88
CA CYS A 301 -12.89 6.84 -16.08
C CYS A 301 -11.40 7.05 -15.84
N HIS A 302 -10.92 6.89 -14.60
CA HIS A 302 -9.51 6.92 -14.29
C HIS A 302 -8.84 5.63 -14.82
N PHE A 303 -8.31 5.73 -16.03
CA PHE A 303 -7.32 4.83 -16.62
C PHE A 303 -6.01 5.60 -16.83
#